data_AF-A0A955XXI5-F1
#
_entry.id   AF-A0A955XXI5-F1
#
_cell.length_a   1.000
_cell.length_b   1.000
_cell.length_c   1.000
_cell.angle_alpha   90.00
_cell.angle_beta   90.00
_cell.angle_gamma   90.00
#
_symmetry.space_group_name_H-M   'P 1'
#
loop_
_entity.id
_entity.type
_entity.pdbx_description
1 polymer ?
#
loop_
_entity_poly.entity_id
_entity_poly.type
_entity_poly.pdbx_seq_one_letter_code
_entity_poly.pdbx_strand_id
1 'polypeptide(L)'
;MQLFTPRPAPERHPAKVLVEETDPALRLDAHLELGRRAKARSDRESARTHFEEALEIDPTDERPRAELRGMGTGRPRRSLRFWRW
;
A
#
# COMPACT_ATOMS: atom_id res chain seq x y z
N MET A 1 6.92 10.66 37.39
CA MET A 1 5.83 10.61 36.40
C MET A 1 6.48 10.54 35.03
N GLN A 2 6.37 9.42 34.30
CA GLN A 2 7.02 9.23 32.99
C GLN A 2 6.10 9.78 31.89
N LEU A 3 6.55 10.82 31.19
CA LEU A 3 5.88 11.38 30.03
C LEU A 3 6.04 10.39 28.86
N PHE A 4 4.97 9.65 28.55
CA PHE A 4 4.86 8.93 27.29
C PHE A 4 4.64 9.96 26.19
N THR A 5 5.72 10.46 25.60
CA THR A 5 5.61 11.22 24.35
C THR A 5 5.30 10.21 23.24
N PRO A 6 4.17 10.33 22.53
CA PRO A 6 3.92 9.47 21.38
C PRO A 6 5.05 9.72 20.37
N ARG A 7 5.72 8.64 19.95
CA ARG A 7 6.73 8.66 18.89
C ARG A 7 6.13 9.38 17.68
N PRO A 8 6.78 10.43 17.12
CA PRO A 8 6.26 11.06 15.90
C PRO A 8 6.10 9.96 14.84
N ALA A 9 4.93 9.92 14.20
CA ALA A 9 4.67 9.00 13.10
C ALA A 9 5.78 9.18 12.06
N PRO A 10 6.34 8.10 11.48
CA PRO A 10 7.41 8.23 10.51
C PRO A 10 6.93 9.12 9.38
N GLU A 11 7.65 10.22 9.19
CA GLU A 11 7.38 11.23 8.18
C GLU A 11 7.29 10.51 6.84
N ARG A 12 6.10 10.59 6.22
CA ARG A 12 5.85 9.99 4.91
C ARG A 12 6.82 10.61 3.93
N HIS A 13 7.87 9.88 3.61
CA HIS A 13 8.85 10.32 2.64
C HIS A 13 8.15 10.57 1.29
N PRO A 14 8.11 11.82 0.78
CA PRO A 14 7.61 12.11 -0.56
C PRO A 14 8.70 11.71 -1.59
N ALA A 15 9.10 10.45 -1.59
CA ALA A 15 10.28 9.98 -2.32
C ALA A 15 9.97 9.40 -3.72
N LYS A 16 8.78 9.64 -4.28
CA LYS A 16 8.48 9.25 -5.67
C LYS A 16 7.63 10.27 -6.43
N VAL A 17 7.61 11.53 -6.03
CA VAL A 17 7.08 12.62 -6.87
C VAL A 17 8.22 13.13 -7.74
N LEU A 18 8.67 12.36 -8.74
CA LEU A 18 9.55 12.98 -9.75
C LEU A 18 9.51 12.41 -11.17
N VAL A 19 9.11 11.17 -11.43
CA VAL A 19 9.16 10.69 -12.82
C VAL A 19 7.99 9.75 -13.10
N GLU A 20 6.95 10.29 -13.71
CA GLU A 20 6.28 9.77 -14.92
C GLU A 20 4.88 10.38 -14.99
N GLU A 21 4.62 11.08 -16.10
CA GLU A 21 3.46 11.90 -16.49
C GLU A 21 2.10 11.18 -16.50
N THR A 22 1.74 10.52 -15.41
CA THR A 22 0.40 9.94 -15.25
C THR A 22 -0.08 10.27 -13.86
N ASP A 23 -1.29 10.80 -13.80
CA ASP A 23 -1.92 11.23 -12.56
C ASP A 23 -1.79 10.15 -11.48
N PRO A 24 -1.20 10.46 -10.30
CA PRO A 24 -0.95 9.47 -9.27
C PRO A 24 -2.25 8.81 -8.78
N ALA A 25 -3.38 9.53 -8.79
CA ALA A 25 -4.67 8.94 -8.44
C ALA A 25 -5.12 7.93 -9.50
N LEU A 26 -4.87 8.18 -10.79
CA LEU A 26 -5.17 7.23 -11.86
C LEU A 26 -4.33 5.95 -11.73
N ARG A 27 -3.05 6.07 -11.40
CA ARG A 27 -2.18 4.91 -11.16
C ARG A 27 -2.68 4.09 -9.96
N LEU A 28 -3.07 4.75 -8.87
CA LEU A 28 -3.66 4.10 -7.71
C LEU A 28 -4.94 3.34 -8.07
N ASP A 29 -5.86 3.96 -8.81
CA ASP A 29 -7.10 3.33 -9.23
C ASP A 29 -6.85 2.12 -10.16
N ALA A 30 -5.84 2.22 -11.03
CA ALA A 30 -5.42 1.10 -11.87
C ALA A 30 -4.92 -0.09 -11.02
N HIS A 31 -4.09 0.15 -10.00
CA HIS A 31 -3.63 -0.89 -9.09
C HIS A 31 -4.79 -1.50 -8.28
N LEU A 32 -5.75 -0.69 -7.82
CA LEU A 32 -6.96 -1.19 -7.16
C LEU A 32 -7.76 -2.15 -8.06
N GLU A 33 -7.98 -1.75 -9.31
CA GLU A 33 -8.74 -2.54 -10.27
C GLU A 33 -8.03 -3.85 -10.63
N LEU A 34 -6.71 -3.80 -10.87
CA LEU A 34 -5.90 -5.00 -11.11
C LEU A 34 -5.93 -5.95 -9.92
N GLY A 35 -5.82 -5.42 -8.69
CA GLY A 35 -5.91 -6.20 -7.46
C GLY A 35 -7.26 -6.91 -7.31
N ARG A 36 -8.36 -6.21 -7.59
CA ARG A 36 -9.72 -6.78 -7.58
C ARG A 36 -9.89 -7.88 -8.61
N ARG A 37 -9.38 -7.68 -9.83
CA ARG A 37 -9.42 -8.70 -10.89
C ARG A 37 -8.62 -9.93 -10.52
N ALA A 38 -7.43 -9.77 -9.94
CA ALA A 38 -6.63 -10.88 -9.44
C ALA A 38 -7.36 -11.63 -8.31
N LYS A 39 -8.01 -10.91 -7.38
CA LYS A 39 -8.85 -11.50 -6.33
C LYS A 39 -10.01 -12.30 -6.91
N ALA A 40 -10.68 -11.78 -7.94
CA ALA A 40 -11.76 -12.49 -8.65
C ALA A 40 -11.27 -13.78 -9.33
N ARG A 41 -10.00 -13.82 -9.75
CA ARG A 41 -9.35 -15.02 -10.29
C ARG A 41 -8.82 -15.98 -9.22
N SER A 42 -9.10 -15.75 -7.93
CA SER A 42 -8.48 -16.43 -6.77
C SER A 42 -6.96 -16.31 -6.70
N ASP A 43 -6.35 -15.41 -7.47
CA ASP A 43 -4.92 -15.13 -7.42
C ASP A 43 -4.63 -14.13 -6.31
N ARG A 44 -4.54 -14.66 -5.09
CA ARG A 44 -4.33 -13.86 -3.87
C ARG A 44 -2.94 -13.23 -3.83
N GLU A 45 -1.91 -13.85 -4.41
CA GLU A 45 -0.57 -13.27 -4.40
C GLU A 45 -0.51 -12.04 -5.31
N SER A 46 -0.99 -12.14 -6.55
CA SER A 46 -1.02 -10.98 -7.45
C SER A 46 -1.96 -9.88 -6.94
N ALA A 47 -3.11 -10.26 -6.37
CA ALA A 47 -4.04 -9.29 -5.79
C ALA A 47 -3.36 -8.46 -4.70
N ARG A 48 -2.66 -9.14 -3.79
CA ARG A 48 -1.90 -8.51 -2.71
C ARG A 48 -0.85 -7.55 -3.25
N THR A 49 -0.04 -7.97 -4.22
CA THR A 49 1.00 -7.10 -4.82
C THR A 49 0.38 -5.81 -5.36
N HIS A 50 -0.70 -5.89 -6.12
CA HIS A 50 -1.33 -4.68 -6.65
C HIS A 50 -1.88 -3.76 -5.56
N PHE A 51 -2.47 -4.28 -4.50
CA PHE A 51 -2.93 -3.44 -3.38
C PHE A 51 -1.79 -2.85 -2.56
N GLU A 52 -0.64 -3.54 -2.46
CA GLU A 52 0.56 -3.01 -1.80
C GLU A 52 1.15 -1.84 -2.62
N GLU A 53 1.26 -1.96 -3.94
CA GLU A 53 1.69 -0.87 -4.83
C GLU A 53 0.74 0.34 -4.77
N ALA A 54 -0.58 0.10 -4.65
CA ALA A 54 -1.56 1.18 -4.44
C ALA A 54 -1.29 1.96 -3.13
N LEU A 55 -0.87 1.27 -2.06
CA LEU A 55 -0.48 1.90 -0.79
C LEU A 55 0.88 2.59 -0.85
N GLU A 56 1.76 2.21 -1.78
CA GLU A 56 3.01 2.95 -2.03
C GLU A 56 2.74 4.27 -2.75
N ILE A 57 1.67 4.35 -3.55
CA ILE A 57 1.24 5.58 -4.23
C ILE A 57 0.53 6.51 -3.25
N ASP A 58 -0.49 6.01 -2.55
CA ASP A 58 -1.18 6.75 -1.50
C ASP A 58 -1.36 5.90 -0.22
N PRO A 59 -0.52 6.13 0.80
CA PRO A 59 -0.64 5.45 2.08
C PRO A 59 -1.84 5.91 2.93
N THR A 60 -2.57 6.95 2.54
CA THR A 60 -3.82 7.37 3.21
C THR A 60 -5.04 6.62 2.71
N ASP A 61 -4.98 6.05 1.51
CA ASP A 61 -6.14 5.44 0.90
C ASP A 61 -6.56 4.18 1.68
N GLU A 62 -7.80 4.17 2.12
CA GLU A 62 -8.36 3.07 2.91
C GLU A 62 -8.82 1.91 2.02
N ARG A 63 -9.05 2.13 0.72
CA ARG A 63 -9.58 1.12 -0.22
C ARG A 63 -8.63 -0.08 -0.35
N PRO A 64 -7.32 0.07 -0.67
CA PRO A 64 -6.42 -1.09 -0.78
C PRO A 64 -6.25 -1.80 0.56
N ARG A 65 -6.29 -1.03 1.65
CA ARG A 65 -6.18 -1.56 3.02
C ARG A 65 -7.39 -2.39 3.43
N ALA A 66 -8.60 -2.00 3.03
CA ALA A 66 -9.82 -2.77 3.24
C ALA A 66 -9.78 -4.07 2.44
N GLU A 67 -9.35 -4.02 1.19
CA GLU A 67 -9.20 -5.20 0.32
C GLU A 67 -8.17 -6.19 0.91
N LEU A 68 -7.00 -5.72 1.37
CA LEU A 68 -5.98 -6.56 2.02
C LEU A 68 -6.49 -7.26 3.29
N ARG A 69 -7.30 -6.58 4.11
CA ARG A 69 -7.92 -7.21 5.29
C ARG A 69 -8.93 -8.28 4.89
N GLY A 70 -9.76 -8.02 3.88
CA GLY A 70 -10.77 -8.95 3.38
C GLY A 70 -10.21 -10.22 2.74
N MET A 71 -8.97 -10.18 2.24
CA MET A 71 -8.32 -11.34 1.62
C MET A 71 -7.71 -12.34 2.63
N GLY A 72 -7.74 -12.03 3.93
CA GLY A 72 -7.29 -12.96 4.97
C GLY A 72 -5.78 -13.27 4.91
N THR A 73 -4.95 -12.31 4.51
CA THR A 73 -3.50 -12.53 4.44
C THR A 73 -2.83 -12.21 5.78
N GLY A 74 -2.56 -13.26 6.55
CA GLY A 74 -1.56 -13.22 7.60
C GLY A 74 -0.18 -12.88 7.01
N ARG A 75 0.38 -11.77 7.49
CA ARG A 75 1.76 -11.29 7.30
C ARG A 75 2.11 -10.70 5.91
N PRO A 76 2.56 -9.43 5.84
CA PRO A 76 3.19 -8.84 4.65
C PRO A 76 4.34 -9.70 4.15
N ARG A 77 4.32 -10.10 2.86
CA ARG A 77 5.56 -10.47 2.17
C ARG A 77 6.35 -9.18 2.10
N ARG A 78 7.33 -9.04 3.01
CA ARG A 78 8.30 -7.96 3.06
C ARG A 78 9.01 -7.86 1.71
N SER A 79 8.45 -7.13 0.75
CA SER A 79 9.23 -6.29 -0.15
C SER A 79 9.67 -5.10 0.67
N LEU A 80 10.66 -5.38 1.54
CA LEU A 80 11.46 -4.38 2.23
C LEU A 80 12.15 -3.53 1.16
N ARG A 81 11.46 -2.48 0.73
CA ARG A 81 12.17 -1.27 0.31
C ARG A 81 11.76 -0.08 1.16
N PHE A 82 11.14 -0.27 2.33
CA PHE A 82 10.93 0.82 3.29
C PHE A 82 10.71 0.36 4.75
N TRP A 83 11.54 -0.57 5.24
CA TRP A 83 11.78 -0.69 6.69
C TRP A 83 13.25 -1.00 6.93
N ARG A 84 14.08 0.03 6.79
CA ARG A 84 15.46 0.01 7.29
C ARG A 84 15.62 1.23 8.19
N TRP A 85 15.94 0.92 9.44
CA TRP A 85 16.29 1.87 10.50
C TRP A 85 17.43 2.79 10.09
#